data_AF-A0A0X8JSQ4-F1
#
_entry.id   AF-A0A0X8JSQ4-F1
#
_cell.length_a   1.000
_cell.length_b   1.000
_cell.length_c   1.000
_cell.angle_alpha   90.00
_cell.angle_beta   90.00
_cell.angle_gamma   90.00
#
_symmetry.space_group_name_H-M   'P 1'
#
loop_
_entity.id
_entity.type
_entity.pdbx_description
1 polymer ?
#
loop_
_entity_poly.entity_id
_entity_poly.type
_entity_poly.pdbx_seq_one_letter_code
_entity_poly.pdbx_strand_id
1 'polypeptide(L)'
;MKKIRKIGIMFFISAILISAIACGNGKQSKNNKIKDYSSKVDKNKKNEVELKSSYGDGENRNFTTDGKLHEDKFLNKKFGYTDTSDEFEIKKDAKGYYVVDYDFGEDGQNTEAKKDTKRLKVYKNFALVKEDGDSTMIYAYDTKIQKLVFLNSNGKIFMEATEME
;
A
#
# COMPACT_ATOMS: atom_id res chain seq x y z
N MET A 1 9.33 27.57 46.53
CA MET A 1 9.38 28.78 45.68
C MET A 1 10.83 29.17 45.42
N LYS A 2 11.34 28.99 44.20
CA LYS A 2 12.64 29.54 43.76
C LYS A 2 12.37 30.35 42.51
N LYS A 3 12.39 31.68 42.66
CA LYS A 3 12.37 32.66 41.57
C LYS A 3 13.82 32.89 41.15
N ILE A 4 14.16 32.63 39.89
CA ILE A 4 15.36 33.20 39.27
C ILE A 4 14.96 33.74 37.90
N ARG A 5 15.54 34.90 37.60
CA ARG A 5 15.04 36.01 36.81
C ARG A 5 15.25 35.82 35.30
N LYS A 6 14.34 36.42 34.53
CA LYS A 6 14.42 36.61 33.07
C LYS A 6 15.61 37.51 32.73
N ILE A 7 16.40 37.14 31.74
CA ILE A 7 17.24 38.04 30.94
C ILE A 7 16.92 37.71 29.48
N GLY A 8 16.15 38.58 28.85
CA GLY A 8 16.11 38.66 27.39
C GLY A 8 17.15 39.66 26.94
N ILE A 9 17.76 39.44 25.77
CA ILE A 9 18.21 40.49 24.86
C ILE A 9 18.13 39.89 23.44
N MET A 10 17.38 40.62 22.63
CA MET A 10 17.10 40.45 21.22
C MET A 10 18.21 41.17 20.45
N PHE A 11 18.88 40.52 19.51
CA PHE A 11 19.70 41.23 18.51
C PHE A 11 19.21 40.84 17.11
N PHE A 12 18.57 41.82 16.47
CA PHE A 12 18.36 41.87 15.04
C PHE A 12 19.72 42.03 14.34
N ILE A 13 20.04 41.14 13.40
CA ILE A 13 21.09 41.41 12.41
C ILE A 13 20.43 41.36 11.04
N SER A 14 20.13 42.56 10.55
CA SER A 14 19.70 42.83 9.18
C SER A 14 20.92 42.94 8.27
N ALA A 15 20.95 42.04 7.27
CA ALA A 15 21.56 42.09 5.94
C ALA A 15 22.84 42.93 5.68
N ILE A 16 23.81 42.30 5.00
CA ILE A 16 24.38 42.78 3.73
C ILE A 16 24.74 41.56 2.87
N LEU A 17 24.27 41.59 1.61
CA LEU A 17 24.62 40.70 0.51
C LEU A 17 26.03 40.98 0.02
N ILE A 18 26.86 39.93 -0.15
CA ILE A 18 27.91 39.90 -1.17
C ILE A 18 27.89 38.52 -1.83
N SER A 19 27.65 38.54 -3.13
CA SER A 19 27.66 37.43 -4.07
C SER A 19 29.04 36.78 -4.18
N ALA A 20 29.11 35.48 -3.89
CA ALA A 20 30.15 34.60 -4.42
C ALA A 20 29.46 33.56 -5.32
N ILE A 21 29.78 33.63 -6.60
CA ILE A 21 29.39 32.66 -7.62
C ILE A 21 30.14 31.36 -7.32
N ALA A 22 29.43 30.38 -6.77
CA ALA A 22 29.86 29.00 -6.74
C ALA A 22 28.91 28.20 -7.62
N CYS A 23 29.43 27.72 -8.76
CA CYS A 23 28.76 26.78 -9.62
C CYS A 23 28.41 25.51 -8.83
N GLY A 24 27.12 25.25 -8.65
CA GLY A 24 26.64 24.03 -8.00
C GLY A 24 25.14 24.07 -7.73
N ASN A 25 24.31 24.44 -8.72
CA ASN A 25 22.86 24.46 -8.53
C ASN A 25 22.29 23.05 -8.59
N GLY A 26 22.15 22.45 -7.41
CA GLY A 26 21.00 21.61 -7.12
C GLY A 26 19.74 22.47 -7.17
N LYS A 27 18.81 22.12 -8.07
CA LYS A 27 17.39 22.40 -7.87
C LYS A 27 16.81 21.23 -7.08
N GLN A 28 16.47 21.47 -5.81
CA GLN A 28 15.47 20.68 -5.10
C GLN A 28 14.13 20.88 -5.81
N SER A 29 13.77 19.95 -6.68
CA SER A 29 12.36 19.67 -6.97
C SER A 29 11.90 18.61 -5.97
N LYS A 30 10.89 18.93 -5.16
CA LYS A 30 10.09 17.91 -4.47
C LYS A 30 9.31 17.14 -5.52
N ASN A 31 9.98 16.25 -6.24
CA ASN A 31 9.31 15.22 -7.00
C ASN A 31 9.05 14.08 -6.04
N ASN A 32 7.80 13.93 -5.60
CA ASN A 32 7.29 12.63 -5.22
C ASN A 32 7.52 11.72 -6.45
N LYS A 33 8.63 10.98 -6.43
CA LYS A 33 8.88 9.92 -7.41
C LYS A 33 7.82 8.88 -7.17
N ILE A 34 6.72 8.99 -7.91
CA ILE A 34 5.88 7.85 -8.26
C ILE A 34 6.84 6.83 -8.87
N LYS A 35 7.16 5.78 -8.12
CA LYS A 35 7.94 4.66 -8.64
C LYS A 35 6.95 3.76 -9.36
N ASP A 36 6.91 3.86 -10.69
CA ASP A 36 6.28 2.83 -11.52
C ASP A 36 6.98 1.51 -11.20
N TYR A 37 6.31 0.64 -10.45
CA TYR A 37 6.84 -0.66 -10.09
C TYR A 37 6.55 -1.66 -11.22
N SER A 38 7.21 -1.45 -12.36
CA SER A 38 7.44 -2.54 -13.30
C SER A 38 8.75 -3.20 -12.90
N SER A 39 8.66 -4.46 -12.54
CA SER A 39 9.75 -5.34 -12.10
C SER A 39 10.90 -5.37 -13.12
N LYS A 40 11.87 -4.45 -13.00
CA LYS A 40 13.21 -4.67 -13.54
C LYS A 40 13.95 -5.54 -12.53
N VAL A 41 14.19 -6.79 -12.93
CA VAL A 41 14.90 -7.81 -12.16
C VAL A 41 16.36 -7.37 -11.96
N ASP A 42 16.66 -6.79 -10.80
CA ASP A 42 18.03 -6.63 -10.31
C ASP A 42 18.52 -7.97 -9.75
N LYS A 43 19.40 -8.65 -10.50
CA LYS A 43 19.90 -10.02 -10.23
C LYS A 43 20.81 -10.16 -8.98
N ASN A 44 20.76 -9.24 -8.01
CA ASN A 44 21.71 -9.21 -6.89
C ASN A 44 21.08 -8.90 -5.52
N LYS A 45 19.99 -9.58 -5.16
CA LYS A 45 19.56 -9.64 -3.75
C LYS A 45 18.95 -11.00 -3.39
N LYS A 46 19.70 -11.80 -2.65
CA LYS A 46 19.21 -13.04 -2.02
C LYS A 46 18.09 -12.69 -1.03
N ASN A 47 16.98 -13.43 -1.12
CA ASN A 47 15.76 -13.41 -0.27
C ASN A 47 14.66 -12.40 -0.63
N GLU A 48 14.49 -12.04 -1.91
CA GLU A 48 13.20 -11.47 -2.33
C GLU A 48 12.20 -12.63 -2.52
N VAL A 49 11.11 -12.63 -1.73
CA VAL A 49 10.00 -13.56 -1.95
C VAL A 49 9.51 -13.34 -3.36
N GLU A 50 9.78 -14.32 -4.22
CA GLU A 50 9.29 -14.38 -5.58
C GLU A 50 7.76 -14.41 -5.49
N LEU A 51 7.10 -13.35 -5.97
CA LEU A 51 5.64 -13.27 -5.98
C LEU A 51 5.13 -14.34 -6.93
N LYS A 52 4.60 -15.43 -6.41
CA LYS A 52 3.93 -16.46 -7.18
C LYS A 52 2.45 -16.10 -7.21
N SER A 53 1.93 -15.70 -8.38
CA SER A 53 0.51 -15.56 -8.63
C SER A 53 0.00 -16.70 -9.50
N SER A 54 -1.11 -17.30 -9.08
CA SER A 54 -1.82 -18.36 -9.81
C SER A 54 -2.90 -17.79 -10.72
N TYR A 55 -3.25 -16.52 -10.54
CA TYR A 55 -4.18 -15.79 -11.38
C TYR A 55 -3.42 -15.27 -12.61
N GLY A 56 -4.03 -15.37 -13.79
CA GLY A 56 -3.42 -14.91 -15.05
C GLY A 56 -3.12 -13.40 -15.05
N ASP A 57 -2.63 -12.86 -16.17
CA ASP A 57 -2.20 -11.45 -16.22
C ASP A 57 -3.32 -10.43 -15.92
N GLY A 58 -4.59 -10.84 -16.01
CA GLY A 58 -5.78 -10.01 -15.78
C GLY A 58 -5.76 -8.73 -16.62
N GLU A 59 -6.15 -7.61 -16.02
CA GLU A 59 -6.09 -6.29 -16.69
C GLU A 59 -4.68 -5.81 -17.02
N ASN A 60 -3.66 -6.37 -16.35
CA ASN A 60 -2.24 -6.10 -16.55
C ASN A 60 -1.86 -4.58 -16.52
N ARG A 61 -2.59 -3.80 -15.71
CA ARG A 61 -2.41 -2.34 -15.60
C ARG A 61 -1.26 -1.98 -14.66
N ASN A 62 -0.70 -0.79 -14.83
CA ASN A 62 0.39 -0.32 -13.96
C ASN A 62 -0.14 0.02 -12.57
N PHE A 63 0.61 -0.41 -11.56
CA PHE A 63 0.37 -0.09 -10.15
C PHE A 63 1.18 1.13 -9.71
N THR A 64 0.54 2.01 -8.94
CA THR A 64 1.08 3.26 -8.40
C THR A 64 1.02 3.23 -6.87
N THR A 65 2.17 3.44 -6.21
CA THR A 65 2.25 3.53 -4.74
C THR A 65 3.12 4.69 -4.28
N ASP A 66 2.78 5.27 -3.12
CA ASP A 66 3.63 6.20 -2.37
C ASP A 66 4.50 5.48 -1.31
N GLY A 67 4.46 4.15 -1.27
CA GLY A 67 5.22 3.31 -0.33
C GLY A 67 4.55 3.10 1.03
N LYS A 68 3.29 3.52 1.20
CA LYS A 68 2.49 3.30 2.41
C LYS A 68 1.42 2.26 2.17
N LEU A 69 0.97 1.63 3.26
CA LEU A 69 -0.08 0.63 3.23
C LEU A 69 -1.48 1.21 3.00
N HIS A 70 -1.76 2.41 3.52
CA HIS A 70 -3.10 3.05 3.48
C HIS A 70 -4.20 2.22 4.17
N GLU A 71 -3.94 1.79 5.41
CA GLU A 71 -4.91 1.00 6.22
C GLU A 71 -6.30 1.65 6.29
N ASP A 72 -6.36 2.99 6.38
CA ASP A 72 -7.62 3.74 6.44
C ASP A 72 -8.51 3.55 5.21
N LYS A 73 -7.95 3.06 4.10
CA LYS A 73 -8.68 2.85 2.85
C LYS A 73 -9.40 1.51 2.78
N PHE A 74 -8.96 0.50 3.53
CA PHE A 74 -9.49 -0.86 3.41
C PHE A 74 -9.84 -1.54 4.74
N LEU A 75 -9.32 -1.08 5.87
CA LEU A 75 -9.46 -1.81 7.13
C LEU A 75 -10.92 -1.76 7.64
N ASN A 76 -11.47 -2.92 7.99
CA ASN A 76 -12.84 -3.13 8.46
C ASN A 76 -13.91 -2.64 7.47
N LYS A 77 -13.60 -2.69 6.17
CA LYS A 77 -14.52 -2.40 5.08
C LYS A 77 -14.73 -3.67 4.27
N LYS A 78 -15.96 -3.89 3.84
CA LYS A 78 -16.30 -4.99 2.94
C LYS A 78 -15.98 -4.61 1.50
N PHE A 79 -15.44 -5.58 0.77
CA PHE A 79 -15.16 -5.45 -0.65
C PHE A 79 -15.65 -6.69 -1.38
N GLY A 80 -16.15 -6.51 -2.60
CA GLY A 80 -16.44 -7.58 -3.54
C GLY A 80 -15.25 -7.88 -4.45
N TYR A 81 -15.15 -9.13 -4.88
CA TYR A 81 -14.34 -9.49 -6.04
C TYR A 81 -15.11 -9.11 -7.32
N THR A 82 -14.42 -8.49 -8.26
CA THR A 82 -15.06 -8.06 -9.52
C THR A 82 -15.62 -9.29 -10.25
N ASP A 83 -16.83 -9.15 -10.80
CA ASP A 83 -17.57 -10.19 -11.52
C ASP A 83 -17.97 -11.44 -10.71
N THR A 84 -17.91 -11.39 -9.37
CA THR A 84 -18.46 -12.43 -8.50
C THR A 84 -19.37 -11.86 -7.42
N SER A 85 -20.14 -12.73 -6.77
CA SER A 85 -20.91 -12.37 -5.56
C SER A 85 -20.08 -12.41 -4.29
N ASP A 86 -18.84 -12.91 -4.37
CA ASP A 86 -17.98 -13.16 -3.22
C ASP A 86 -17.46 -11.85 -2.66
N GLU A 87 -17.38 -11.82 -1.34
CA GLU A 87 -16.91 -10.66 -0.59
C GLU A 87 -15.69 -11.02 0.23
N PHE A 88 -14.97 -9.99 0.68
CA PHE A 88 -13.93 -10.13 1.67
C PHE A 88 -13.87 -8.89 2.56
N GLU A 89 -13.30 -9.06 3.74
CA GLU A 89 -13.05 -7.98 4.67
C GLU A 89 -11.64 -8.15 5.27
N ILE A 90 -10.82 -7.10 5.16
CA ILE A 90 -9.50 -7.08 5.78
C ILE A 90 -9.62 -6.43 7.16
N LYS A 91 -9.16 -7.16 8.18
CA LYS A 91 -9.22 -6.76 9.58
C LYS A 91 -7.84 -6.83 10.22
N LYS A 92 -7.75 -6.28 11.43
CA LYS A 92 -6.53 -6.28 12.24
C LYS A 92 -6.88 -6.59 13.69
N ASP A 93 -6.15 -7.52 14.28
CA ASP A 93 -6.23 -7.86 15.70
C ASP A 93 -4.83 -7.77 16.36
N ALA A 94 -4.72 -8.22 17.61
CA ALA A 94 -3.45 -8.23 18.35
C ALA A 94 -2.34 -9.08 17.70
N LYS A 95 -2.68 -10.02 16.79
CA LYS A 95 -1.74 -10.87 16.08
C LYS A 95 -1.37 -10.31 14.69
N GLY A 96 -2.01 -9.22 14.24
CA GLY A 96 -1.75 -8.58 12.96
C GLY A 96 -2.96 -8.59 12.04
N TYR A 97 -2.72 -8.54 10.73
CA TYR A 97 -3.78 -8.47 9.73
C TYR A 97 -4.33 -9.86 9.42
N TYR A 98 -5.59 -9.90 9.02
CA TYR A 98 -6.22 -11.09 8.48
C TYR A 98 -7.30 -10.69 7.48
N VAL A 99 -7.56 -11.57 6.53
CA VAL A 99 -8.72 -11.46 5.62
C VAL A 99 -9.76 -12.49 6.04
N VAL A 100 -11.01 -12.08 6.00
CA VAL A 100 -12.17 -12.96 6.05
C VAL A 100 -12.75 -12.99 4.65
N ASP A 101 -12.71 -14.15 4.01
CA ASP A 101 -13.33 -14.38 2.70
C ASP A 101 -14.75 -14.93 2.92
N TYR A 102 -15.72 -14.40 2.17
CA TYR A 102 -17.13 -14.78 2.19
C TYR A 102 -17.50 -15.35 0.82
N ASP A 103 -17.54 -16.68 0.75
CA ASP A 103 -17.90 -17.45 -0.44
C ASP A 103 -19.41 -17.71 -0.42
N PHE A 104 -20.12 -17.14 -1.38
CA PHE A 104 -21.58 -17.26 -1.51
C PHE A 104 -22.01 -18.38 -2.46
N GLY A 105 -21.05 -19.07 -3.10
CA GLY A 105 -21.32 -20.12 -4.06
C GLY A 105 -22.13 -19.66 -5.28
N GLU A 106 -22.68 -20.63 -6.02
CA GLU A 106 -23.44 -20.38 -7.25
C GLU A 106 -24.79 -19.68 -7.00
N ASP A 107 -25.36 -19.85 -5.80
CA ASP A 107 -26.65 -19.27 -5.41
C ASP A 107 -26.54 -17.78 -5.01
N GLY A 108 -25.31 -17.26 -4.94
CA GLY A 108 -25.01 -15.87 -4.60
C GLY A 108 -25.47 -15.48 -3.20
N GLN A 109 -25.65 -14.18 -2.97
CA GLN A 109 -25.91 -13.59 -1.64
C GLN A 109 -27.26 -13.98 -1.00
N ASN A 110 -28.04 -14.86 -1.63
CA ASN A 110 -29.29 -15.37 -1.10
C ASN A 110 -29.09 -16.49 -0.06
N THR A 111 -27.86 -16.95 0.14
CA THR A 111 -27.50 -18.01 1.10
C THR A 111 -26.48 -17.52 2.12
N GLU A 112 -26.32 -18.26 3.23
CA GLU A 112 -25.29 -17.95 4.21
C GLU A 112 -23.90 -18.21 3.62
N ALA A 113 -23.06 -17.18 3.57
CA ALA A 113 -21.70 -17.30 3.07
C ALA A 113 -20.87 -18.30 3.89
N LYS A 114 -20.15 -19.17 3.19
CA LYS A 114 -19.05 -19.93 3.78
C LYS A 114 -17.89 -18.97 4.06
N LYS A 115 -17.39 -19.00 5.29
CA LYS A 115 -16.32 -18.09 5.75
C LYS A 115 -14.99 -18.83 5.82
N ASP A 116 -13.96 -18.24 5.23
CA ASP A 116 -12.56 -18.64 5.44
C ASP A 116 -11.79 -17.46 6.03
N THR A 117 -10.77 -17.74 6.85
CA THR A 117 -9.97 -16.70 7.49
C THR A 117 -8.50 -17.02 7.35
N LYS A 118 -7.74 -16.08 6.76
CA LYS A 118 -6.29 -16.22 6.53
C LYS A 118 -5.52 -15.09 7.16
N ARG A 119 -4.35 -15.42 7.73
CA ARG A 119 -3.42 -14.42 8.26
C ARG A 119 -2.66 -13.74 7.14
N LEU A 120 -2.46 -12.44 7.28
CA LEU A 120 -1.78 -11.59 6.33
C LEU A 120 -0.56 -10.93 6.97
N LYS A 121 0.51 -10.80 6.19
CA LYS A 121 1.71 -10.04 6.55
C LYS A 121 1.91 -8.85 5.62
N VAL A 122 2.53 -7.81 6.15
CA VAL A 122 2.93 -6.64 5.37
C VAL A 122 4.07 -7.03 4.42
N TYR A 123 3.90 -6.72 3.15
CA TYR A 123 4.89 -6.91 2.10
C TYR A 123 5.35 -5.55 1.57
N LYS A 124 6.67 -5.32 1.63
CA LYS A 124 7.33 -4.09 1.13
C LYS A 124 6.71 -2.77 1.64
N ASN A 125 6.03 -2.79 2.79
CA ASN A 125 5.34 -1.69 3.46
C ASN A 125 4.05 -1.16 2.81
N PHE A 126 3.72 -1.57 1.57
CA PHE A 126 2.57 -1.01 0.84
C PHE A 126 1.48 -2.04 0.50
N ALA A 127 1.72 -3.32 0.76
CA ALA A 127 0.81 -4.40 0.41
C ALA A 127 0.63 -5.41 1.56
N LEU A 128 -0.42 -6.21 1.47
CA LEU A 128 -0.64 -7.40 2.29
C LEU A 128 -0.59 -8.66 1.42
N VAL A 129 0.00 -9.73 1.96
CA VAL A 129 0.05 -11.06 1.34
C VAL A 129 -0.26 -12.13 2.39
N LYS A 130 -0.76 -13.30 1.98
CA LYS A 130 -1.01 -14.40 2.92
C LYS A 130 0.29 -14.90 3.57
N GLU A 131 0.20 -15.27 4.84
CA GLU A 131 1.35 -15.70 5.63
C GLU A 131 1.85 -17.10 5.26
N ASP A 132 0.93 -17.99 4.87
CA ASP A 132 1.15 -19.39 4.48
C ASP A 132 2.01 -19.56 3.21
N GLY A 133 2.47 -18.46 2.62
CA GLY A 133 3.30 -18.46 1.42
C GLY A 133 2.49 -18.48 0.13
N ASP A 134 1.16 -18.54 0.22
CA ASP A 134 0.25 -18.33 -0.89
C ASP A 134 0.20 -16.84 -1.25
N SER A 135 1.18 -16.37 -2.02
CA SER A 135 1.23 -14.99 -2.52
C SER A 135 0.33 -14.76 -3.73
N THR A 136 -0.66 -15.62 -3.96
CA THR A 136 -1.44 -15.58 -5.20
C THR A 136 -2.28 -14.32 -5.35
N MET A 137 -2.75 -13.79 -4.21
CA MET A 137 -3.41 -12.50 -4.10
C MET A 137 -2.60 -11.55 -3.22
N ILE A 138 -2.22 -10.42 -3.81
CA ILE A 138 -1.51 -9.33 -3.14
C ILE A 138 -2.47 -8.15 -3.06
N TYR A 139 -2.88 -7.78 -1.84
CA TYR A 139 -3.79 -6.67 -1.61
C TYR A 139 -2.98 -5.37 -1.50
N ALA A 140 -3.24 -4.38 -2.34
CA ALA A 140 -2.53 -3.11 -2.32
C ALA A 140 -3.46 -1.94 -2.63
N TYR A 141 -3.16 -0.75 -2.11
CA TYR A 141 -3.87 0.47 -2.45
C TYR A 141 -3.16 1.21 -3.58
N ASP A 142 -3.82 1.36 -4.73
CA ASP A 142 -3.29 2.15 -5.84
C ASP A 142 -3.59 3.63 -5.63
N THR A 143 -2.55 4.45 -5.58
CA THR A 143 -2.69 5.88 -5.27
C THR A 143 -3.13 6.73 -6.47
N LYS A 144 -3.07 6.20 -7.69
CA LYS A 144 -3.50 6.90 -8.90
C LYS A 144 -5.00 6.73 -9.15
N ILE A 145 -5.50 5.50 -9.04
CA ILE A 145 -6.95 5.22 -9.19
C ILE A 145 -7.71 5.23 -7.85
N GLN A 146 -6.98 5.34 -6.73
CA GLN A 146 -7.53 5.46 -5.38
C GLN A 146 -8.40 4.28 -4.93
N LYS A 147 -8.04 3.07 -5.39
CA LYS A 147 -8.77 1.83 -5.09
C LYS A 147 -7.88 0.77 -4.45
N LEU A 148 -8.52 -0.10 -3.68
CA LEU A 148 -7.92 -1.39 -3.32
C LEU A 148 -7.87 -2.27 -4.58
N VAL A 149 -6.71 -2.85 -4.83
CA VAL A 149 -6.42 -3.66 -6.02
C VAL A 149 -5.70 -4.95 -5.65
N PHE A 150 -5.75 -5.91 -6.55
CA PHE A 150 -4.98 -7.14 -6.48
C PHE A 150 -3.84 -7.11 -7.50
N LEU A 151 -2.63 -7.40 -7.03
CA LEU A 151 -1.44 -7.43 -7.87
C LEU A 151 -1.07 -8.87 -8.29
N ASN A 152 -0.63 -9.03 -9.53
CA ASN A 152 -0.08 -10.28 -10.04
C ASN A 152 1.40 -10.43 -9.67
N SER A 153 2.02 -11.54 -10.07
CA SER A 153 3.44 -11.84 -9.83
C SER A 153 4.41 -10.78 -10.37
N ASN A 154 4.02 -10.07 -11.43
CA ASN A 154 4.81 -9.01 -12.05
C ASN A 154 4.67 -7.66 -11.34
N GLY A 155 3.82 -7.57 -10.31
CA GLY A 155 3.51 -6.33 -9.58
C GLY A 155 2.54 -5.41 -10.33
N LYS A 156 1.80 -5.94 -11.30
CA LYS A 156 0.78 -5.22 -12.06
C LYS A 156 -0.61 -5.50 -11.50
N ILE A 157 -1.51 -4.54 -11.67
CA ILE A 157 -2.92 -4.70 -11.30
C ILE A 157 -3.53 -5.73 -12.24
N PHE A 158 -4.07 -6.81 -11.68
CA PHE A 158 -4.85 -7.77 -12.44
C PHE A 158 -6.36 -7.62 -12.21
N MET A 159 -6.76 -7.07 -11.07
CA MET A 159 -8.16 -6.87 -10.68
C MET A 159 -8.31 -5.70 -9.69
N GLU A 160 -9.41 -4.96 -9.79
CA GLU A 160 -9.85 -3.99 -8.77
C GLU A 160 -10.80 -4.66 -7.76
N ALA A 161 -10.76 -4.23 -6.50
CA ALA A 161 -11.79 -4.57 -5.53
C ALA A 161 -12.92 -3.53 -5.57
N THR A 162 -14.15 -3.99 -5.36
CA THR A 162 -15.34 -3.10 -5.31
C THR A 162 -15.73 -2.88 -3.86
N GLU A 163 -15.65 -1.65 -3.34
CA GLU A 163 -16.12 -1.36 -1.96
C GLU A 163 -17.64 -1.57 -1.90
N MET A 164 -18.08 -2.38 -0.93
CA MET A 164 -19.51 -2.68 -0.72
C MET A 164 -20.09 -1.67 0.27
N GLU A 165 -21.33 -1.25 0.05
CA GLU A 165 -22.08 -0.33 0.93
C GLU A 165 -22.58 -1.00 2.22
#